data_AF-A0A1S8WPK5-F1
#
_entry.id   AF-A0A1S8WPK5-F1
#
_cell.length_a   1.000
_cell.length_b   1.000
_cell.length_c   1.000
_cell.angle_alpha   90.00
_cell.angle_beta   90.00
_cell.angle_gamma   90.00
#
_symmetry.space_group_name_H-M   'P 1'
#
loop_
_entity.id
_entity.type
_entity.pdbx_description
1 polymer ?
#
loop_
_entity_poly.entity_id
_entity_poly.type
_entity_poly.pdbx_seq_one_letter_code
_entity_poly.pdbx_strand_id
1 'polypeptide(L)'
;METLEPEKYYVELELGENKQKFKLLVDTGSDVLWVPSTRCAQGHWVANNKFDHFASSTFTPTTSMFSVQYATGNVAGIIGKDTVW
;
A
#
# COMPACT_ATOMS: atom_id res chain seq x y z
N MET A 1 -33.42 3.80 6.22
CA MET A 1 -32.69 3.37 5.02
C MET A 1 -31.45 2.66 5.52
N GLU A 2 -31.32 1.39 5.20
CA GLU A 2 -30.18 0.57 5.58
C GLU A 2 -29.03 0.91 4.62
N THR A 3 -27.95 1.46 5.16
CA THR A 3 -26.73 1.72 4.38
C THR A 3 -26.03 0.39 4.18
N LEU A 4 -26.17 -0.18 2.97
CA LEU A 4 -25.36 -1.31 2.54
C LEU A 4 -23.92 -0.82 2.35
N GLU A 5 -23.01 -1.23 3.24
CA GLU A 5 -21.57 -1.11 2.98
C GLU A 5 -21.23 -2.01 1.78
N PRO A 6 -20.53 -1.51 0.75
CA PRO A 6 -20.13 -2.35 -0.37
C PRO A 6 -19.22 -3.49 0.13
N GLU A 7 -19.43 -4.69 -0.42
CA GLU A 7 -18.56 -5.83 -0.17
C GLU A 7 -17.11 -5.47 -0.53
N LYS A 8 -16.18 -5.72 0.39
CA LYS A 8 -14.76 -5.46 0.19
C LYS A 8 -14.05 -6.77 -0.15
N TYR A 9 -13.48 -6.83 -1.34
CA TYR A 9 -12.69 -7.96 -1.81
C TYR A 9 -11.21 -7.72 -1.50
N TYR A 10 -10.56 -8.72 -0.89
CA TYR A 10 -9.16 -8.62 -0.52
C TYR A 10 -8.33 -9.71 -1.18
N VAL A 11 -7.10 -9.36 -1.52
CA VAL A 11 -6.07 -10.29 -2.00
C VAL A 11 -4.86 -10.24 -1.08
N GLU A 12 -4.13 -11.35 -0.99
CA GLU A 12 -2.84 -11.39 -0.33
C GLU A 12 -1.74 -11.34 -1.39
N LEU A 13 -0.81 -10.39 -1.24
CA LEU A 13 0.37 -10.25 -2.08
C LEU A 13 1.63 -10.28 -1.21
N GLU A 14 2.74 -10.69 -1.81
CA GLU A 14 4.07 -10.59 -1.20
C GLU A 14 4.93 -9.58 -1.98
N LEU A 15 5.62 -8.69 -1.26
CA LEU A 15 6.48 -7.66 -1.84
C LEU A 15 7.94 -7.86 -1.45
N GLY A 16 8.83 -7.69 -2.42
CA GLY A 16 10.26 -7.84 -2.25
C GLY A 16 10.76 -9.29 -2.31
N GLU A 17 12.07 -9.45 -2.46
CA GLU A 17 12.73 -10.76 -2.40
C GLU A 17 12.50 -11.46 -1.05
N ASN A 18 12.39 -10.69 0.03
CA ASN A 18 12.08 -11.18 1.37
C ASN A 18 10.58 -11.45 1.63
N LYS A 19 9.72 -11.33 0.60
CA LYS A 19 8.29 -11.71 0.63
C LYS A 19 7.48 -11.09 1.77
N GLN A 20 7.55 -9.77 1.92
CA GLN A 20 6.77 -9.04 2.91
C GLN A 20 5.28 -9.11 2.56
N LYS A 21 4.47 -9.73 3.43
CA LYS A 21 3.05 -10.04 3.16
C LYS A 21 2.11 -8.88 3.42
N PHE A 22 1.19 -8.65 2.50
CA PHE A 22 0.14 -7.64 2.63
C PHE A 22 -1.22 -8.20 2.22
N LYS A 23 -2.24 -7.89 3.02
CA LYS A 23 -3.64 -8.06 2.64
C LYS A 23 -4.17 -6.74 2.12
N LEU A 24 -4.54 -6.70 0.84
CA LEU A 24 -4.85 -5.47 0.11
C LEU A 24 -6.27 -5.49 -0.41
N LEU A 25 -6.90 -4.32 -0.41
CA LEU A 25 -8.21 -4.11 -1.01
C LEU A 25 -8.07 -4.11 -2.54
N VAL A 26 -8.92 -4.86 -3.24
CA VAL A 26 -9.05 -4.75 -4.68
C VAL A 26 -9.90 -3.52 -5.00
N ASP A 27 -9.27 -2.51 -5.58
CA ASP A 27 -9.92 -1.26 -5.97
C ASP A 27 -9.90 -1.12 -7.50
N THR A 28 -11.03 -1.40 -8.15
CA THR A 28 -11.19 -1.23 -9.60
C THR A 28 -11.38 0.23 -10.01
N GLY A 29 -11.50 1.14 -9.04
CA GLY A 29 -11.63 2.58 -9.25
C GLY A 29 -10.30 3.35 -9.23
N SER A 30 -9.17 2.67 -9.02
CA SER A 30 -7.83 3.27 -9.09
C SER A 30 -6.84 2.41 -9.88
N ASP A 31 -5.71 3.00 -10.24
CA ASP A 31 -4.63 2.40 -11.03
C ASP A 31 -3.32 2.27 -10.23
N VAL A 32 -3.35 2.49 -8.92
CA VAL A 32 -2.16 2.54 -8.05
C VAL A 32 -2.21 1.47 -6.98
N LEU A 33 -1.16 0.64 -6.94
CA LEU A 33 -0.82 -0.19 -5.78
C LEU A 33 -0.07 0.65 -4.75
N TRP A 34 -0.57 0.74 -3.53
CA TRP A 34 0.14 1.38 -2.42
C TRP A 34 0.08 0.55 -1.15
N VAL A 35 1.19 0.55 -0.40
CA VAL A 35 1.31 -0.08 0.91
C VAL A 35 1.93 0.90 1.89
N PRO A 36 1.56 0.85 3.19
CA PRO A 36 2.14 1.72 4.19
C PRO A 36 3.61 1.38 4.40
N SER A 37 4.48 2.39 4.40
CA SER A 37 5.92 2.22 4.64
C SER A 37 6.26 2.28 6.13
N THR A 38 7.35 1.61 6.54
CA THR A 38 7.98 1.81 7.85
C THR A 38 8.37 3.26 8.13
N ARG A 39 8.50 4.09 7.09
CA ARG A 39 8.79 5.53 7.18
C ARG A 39 7.56 6.43 7.37
N CYS A 40 6.34 5.91 7.36
CA CYS A 40 5.14 6.71 7.58
C CYS A 40 5.10 7.25 9.03
N ALA A 41 4.68 8.50 9.21
CA ALA A 41 4.62 9.16 10.52
C ALA A 41 3.70 8.41 11.50
N GLN A 42 4.06 8.40 12.79
CA GLN A 42 3.21 7.84 13.84
C GLN A 42 1.90 8.65 13.93
N GLY A 43 0.76 7.99 13.78
CA GLY A 43 -0.57 8.59 14.02
C GLY A 43 -1.63 8.26 12.97
N HIS A 44 -1.25 7.94 11.74
CA HIS A 44 -2.19 7.66 10.66
C HIS A 44 -2.13 6.19 10.26
N TRP A 45 -2.97 5.34 10.83
CA TRP A 45 -3.16 3.94 10.42
C TRP A 45 -2.02 3.01 10.88
N VAL A 46 -2.28 2.33 12.00
CA VAL A 46 -1.56 1.11 12.37
C VAL A 46 -2.01 0.00 11.42
N ALA A 47 -1.64 0.09 10.15
CA ALA A 47 -1.63 -1.10 9.32
C ALA A 47 -0.60 -2.03 9.94
N ASN A 48 -1.05 -3.20 10.41
CA ASN A 48 -0.21 -4.13 11.17
C ASN A 48 1.03 -4.57 10.38
N ASN A 49 0.99 -4.49 9.05
CA ASN A 49 2.15 -4.75 8.19
C ASN A 49 2.53 -3.47 7.45
N LYS A 50 3.79 -3.07 7.62
CA LYS A 50 4.43 -1.96 6.91
C LYS A 50 5.55 -2.50 6.03
N PHE A 51 5.69 -1.92 4.85
CA PHE A 51 6.77 -2.25 3.94
C PHE A 51 8.08 -1.62 4.40
N ASP A 52 9.04 -2.49 4.72
CA ASP A 52 10.42 -2.15 4.99
C ASP A 52 11.27 -2.31 3.73
N HIS A 53 11.38 -1.21 2.99
CA HIS A 53 12.22 -1.14 1.80
C HIS A 53 13.71 -1.41 2.05
N PHE A 54 14.22 -1.23 3.28
CA PHE A 54 15.63 -1.57 3.57
C PHE A 54 15.86 -3.08 3.71
N ALA A 55 14.80 -3.84 3.98
CA ALA A 55 14.86 -5.29 4.11
C ALA A 55 14.71 -6.04 2.77
N SER A 56 14.35 -5.35 1.68
CA SER A 56 14.21 -5.93 0.35
C SER A 56 15.42 -5.61 -0.52
N SER A 57 16.15 -6.64 -0.93
CA SER A 57 17.31 -6.52 -1.82
C SER A 57 16.93 -6.17 -3.27
N THR A 58 15.67 -6.35 -3.66
CA THR A 58 15.15 -6.04 -5.00
C THR A 58 14.47 -4.68 -5.08
N PHE A 59 14.34 -3.97 -3.96
CA PHE A 59 13.76 -2.64 -3.94
C PHE A 59 14.66 -1.62 -4.66
N THR A 60 14.07 -0.91 -5.61
CA THR A 60 14.70 0.22 -6.30
C THR A 60 13.90 1.49 -6.02
N PRO A 61 14.44 2.46 -5.25
CA PRO A 61 13.75 3.72 -5.00
C PRO A 61 13.66 4.55 -6.27
N THR A 62 12.63 5.39 -6.35
CA THR A 62 12.58 6.50 -7.31
C THR A 62 12.58 7.84 -6.57
N THR A 63 12.84 8.93 -7.26
CA THR A 63 12.69 10.29 -6.72
C THR A 63 11.28 10.85 -6.86
N SER A 64 10.37 10.07 -7.43
CA SER A 64 9.00 10.50 -7.71
C SER A 64 8.13 10.38 -6.47
N MET A 65 7.33 11.40 -6.23
CA MET A 65 6.28 11.40 -5.21
C MET A 65 4.96 11.00 -5.85
N PHE A 66 4.07 10.39 -5.06
CA PHE A 66 2.67 10.20 -5.45
C PHE A 66 1.74 10.77 -4.40
N SER A 67 0.53 11.14 -4.83
CA SER A 67 -0.57 11.54 -3.96
C SER A 67 -1.88 11.14 -4.63
N VAL A 68 -2.75 10.46 -3.90
CA VAL A 68 -4.08 10.05 -4.36
C VAL A 68 -5.11 10.57 -3.37
N GLN A 69 -6.15 11.22 -3.89
CA GLN A 69 -7.30 11.68 -3.13
C GLN A 69 -8.46 10.73 -3.39
N TYR A 70 -8.87 10.00 -2.34
CA TYR A 70 -10.10 9.24 -2.30
C TYR A 70 -11.24 10.08 -1.69
N ALA A 71 -12.48 9.62 -1.85
CA ALA A 71 -13.64 10.29 -1.25
C ALA A 71 -13.56 10.34 0.29
N THR A 72 -12.87 9.39 0.91
CA THR A 72 -12.79 9.21 2.37
C THR A 72 -11.47 9.67 2.99
N GLY A 73 -10.53 10.19 2.18
CA GLY A 73 -9.22 10.61 2.65
C GLY A 73 -8.18 10.60 1.54
N ASN A 74 -6.92 10.87 1.90
CA ASN A 74 -5.82 10.93 0.96
C ASN A 74 -4.65 10.05 1.42
N VAL A 75 -3.85 9.60 0.45
CA VAL A 75 -2.57 8.93 0.68
C VAL A 75 -1.50 9.64 -0.13
N ALA A 76 -0.30 9.80 0.45
CA ALA A 76 0.85 10.36 -0.24
C ALA A 76 2.13 9.64 0.19
N GLY A 77 3.12 9.61 -0.69
CA GLY A 77 4.39 8.94 -0.42
C GLY A 77 5.36 9.01 -1.59
N ILE A 78 6.34 8.11 -1.58
CA ILE A 78 7.32 7.92 -2.64
C ILE A 78 6.91 6.74 -3.54
N ILE A 79 7.28 6.80 -4.81
CA ILE A 79 7.17 5.68 -5.73
C ILE A 79 8.46 4.86 -5.63
N GLY A 80 8.32 3.53 -5.60
CA GLY A 80 9.43 2.59 -5.68
C GLY A 80 9.04 1.42 -6.57
N LYS A 81 10.05 0.70 -7.06
CA LYS A 81 9.87 -0.57 -7.78
C LYS A 81 10.37 -1.70 -6.90
N ASP A 82 9.60 -2.77 -6.81
CA ASP A 82 10.04 -4.02 -6.19
C ASP A 82 9.38 -5.21 -6.88
N THR A 83 9.79 -6.42 -6.52
CA THR A 83 9.16 -7.68 -6.95
C THR A 83 7.81 -7.86 -6.25
N VAL A 84 6.82 -8.35 -6.98
CA VAL A 84 5.47 -8.68 -6.47
C VAL A 84 5.19 -10.15 -6.77
N TRP A 85 4.71 -10.90 -5.78
CA TRP A 85 4.32 -12.31 -5.90
C TRP A 85 2.86 -12.53 -5.55
#